data_AF-A0A3D2B4F6-F1
#
_entry.id   AF-A0A3D2B4F6-F1
#
_cell.length_a   1.000
_cell.length_b   1.000
_cell.length_c   1.000
_cell.angle_alpha   90.00
_cell.angle_beta   90.00
_cell.angle_gamma   90.00
#
_symmetry.space_group_name_H-M   'P 1'
#
loop_
_entity.id
_entity.type
_entity.pdbx_description
1 polymer ?
#
loop_
_entity_poly.entity_id
_entity_poly.type
_entity_poly.pdbx_seq_one_letter_code
_entity_poly.pdbx_strand_id
1 'polypeptide(L)'
;MRAILLSDNYYLCSGVQGSRVDTLFICGELEIEKLRKTSAFTNIIIAIEHDSLRNNVIRAIKKSRSRYIVLLNVIESGRYVKIDNIIYSSLRFNLQPLQYLMEFYHSVRQHTFTRREYDVLKLVHLENNKIAKRLNLSHKTTSTYRMKIQEKMHMRTKNQLAMHRVKSALLAQKL
;
A
#
# COMPACT_ATOMS: atom_id res chain seq x y z
N MET A 1 0.52 -17.80 -14.12
CA MET A 1 1.56 -17.04 -13.39
C MET A 1 1.48 -17.39 -11.91
N ARG A 2 2.62 -17.68 -11.26
CA ARG A 2 2.68 -18.04 -9.84
C ARG A 2 2.87 -16.76 -9.01
N ALA A 3 2.07 -16.58 -7.98
CA ALA A 3 2.12 -15.45 -7.06
C ALA A 3 2.27 -15.95 -5.62
N ILE A 4 2.85 -15.11 -4.75
CA ILE A 4 2.80 -15.36 -3.31
C ILE A 4 1.99 -14.28 -2.60
N LEU A 5 1.04 -14.70 -1.75
CA LEU A 5 0.31 -13.84 -0.85
C LEU A 5 0.97 -13.85 0.52
N LEU A 6 1.39 -12.67 1.00
CA LEU A 6 1.92 -12.45 2.33
C LEU A 6 0.83 -11.82 3.19
N SER A 7 0.50 -12.43 4.32
CA SER A 7 -0.58 -11.94 5.18
C SER A 7 -0.27 -12.21 6.65
N ASP A 8 -0.67 -11.28 7.52
CA ASP A 8 -0.69 -11.44 8.98
C ASP A 8 -2.03 -11.99 9.49
N ASN A 9 -2.94 -12.32 8.58
CA ASN A 9 -4.22 -12.95 8.84
C ASN A 9 -4.22 -14.39 8.32
N TYR A 10 -4.30 -15.35 9.25
CA TYR A 10 -4.30 -16.78 8.97
C TYR A 10 -5.49 -17.21 8.11
N TYR A 11 -6.69 -16.70 8.39
CA TYR A 11 -7.90 -17.05 7.64
C TYR A 11 -7.82 -16.59 6.18
N LEU A 12 -7.19 -15.44 5.94
CA LEU A 12 -6.95 -14.96 4.58
C LEU A 12 -5.98 -15.87 3.83
N CYS A 13 -4.91 -16.35 4.49
CA CYS A 13 -3.98 -17.31 3.89
C CYS A 13 -4.68 -18.62 3.51
N SER A 14 -5.50 -19.17 4.41
CA SER A 14 -6.21 -20.43 4.20
C SER A 14 -7.28 -20.34 3.11
N GLY A 15 -7.95 -19.18 2.98
CA GLY A 15 -9.00 -18.97 1.99
C GLY A 15 -8.54 -18.69 0.57
N VAL A 16 -7.26 -18.35 0.35
CA VAL A 16 -6.72 -17.97 -0.96
C VAL A 16 -5.83 -19.06 -1.57
N GLN A 17 -5.42 -20.04 -0.78
CA GLN A 17 -4.49 -21.08 -1.22
C GLN A 17 -5.04 -21.86 -2.42
N GLY A 18 -4.28 -21.91 -3.51
CA GLY A 18 -4.69 -22.58 -4.74
C GLY A 18 -3.56 -22.70 -5.76
N SER A 19 -3.83 -23.33 -6.90
CA SER A 19 -2.82 -23.70 -7.91
C SER A 19 -1.97 -22.56 -8.48
N ARG A 20 -2.40 -21.30 -8.30
CA ARG A 20 -1.73 -20.10 -8.84
C ARG A 20 -1.22 -19.14 -7.77
N VAL A 21 -1.62 -19.31 -6.51
CA VAL A 21 -1.28 -18.41 -5.40
C VAL A 21 -0.82 -19.24 -4.21
N ASP A 22 0.49 -19.18 -3.94
CA ASP A 22 1.06 -19.69 -2.70
C ASP A 22 0.79 -18.67 -1.59
N THR A 23 0.62 -19.11 -0.35
CA THR A 23 0.39 -18.21 0.80
C THR A 23 1.50 -18.37 1.83
N LEU A 24 1.89 -17.26 2.47
CA LEU A 24 2.85 -17.23 3.56
C LEU A 24 2.32 -16.34 4.67
N PHE A 25 2.08 -16.96 5.82
CA PHE A 25 1.71 -16.24 7.03
C PHE A 25 2.95 -15.54 7.61
N ILE A 26 2.84 -14.24 7.84
CA ILE A 26 3.91 -13.41 8.40
C ILE A 26 3.46 -12.94 9.78
N CYS A 27 4.18 -13.34 10.82
CA CYS A 27 3.93 -12.89 12.20
C CYS A 27 5.12 -12.14 12.81
N GLY A 28 6.34 -12.28 12.27
CA GLY A 28 7.51 -11.59 12.80
C GLY A 28 8.71 -11.57 11.85
N GLU A 29 9.88 -11.25 12.41
CA GLU A 29 11.12 -11.09 11.65
C GLU A 29 11.66 -12.41 11.07
N LEU A 30 11.42 -13.55 11.72
CA LEU A 30 11.89 -14.86 11.24
C LEU A 30 11.32 -15.19 9.86
N GLU A 31 10.04 -14.92 9.63
CA GLU A 31 9.39 -15.12 8.34
C GLU A 31 9.88 -14.12 7.29
N ILE A 32 10.16 -12.88 7.71
CA ILE A 32 10.72 -11.84 6.84
C ILE A 32 12.14 -12.22 6.40
N GLU A 33 12.95 -12.80 7.29
CA GLU A 33 14.28 -13.30 6.94
C GLU A 33 14.23 -14.47 5.97
N LYS A 34 13.29 -15.41 6.17
CA LYS A 34 13.04 -16.49 5.20
C LYS A 34 12.68 -15.91 3.83
N LEU A 35 11.80 -14.91 3.78
CA LEU A 35 11.42 -14.23 2.54
C LEU A 35 12.62 -13.60 1.82
N ARG A 36 13.59 -13.03 2.56
CA ARG A 36 14.82 -12.47 1.97
C ARG A 36 15.71 -13.53 1.33
N LYS A 37 15.71 -14.75 1.87
CA LYS A 37 16.52 -15.87 1.38
C LYS A 37 15.86 -16.60 0.20
N THR A 38 14.53 -16.58 0.12
CA THR A 38 13.74 -17.25 -0.91
C THR A 38 13.59 -16.36 -2.15
N SER A 39 14.62 -16.30 -2.99
CA SER A 39 14.77 -15.47 -4.19
C SER A 39 13.86 -15.83 -5.39
N ALA A 40 12.70 -16.45 -5.18
CA ALA A 40 11.96 -17.13 -6.25
C ALA A 40 10.67 -16.43 -6.75
N PHE A 41 10.15 -15.41 -6.05
CA PHE A 41 8.84 -14.85 -6.41
C PHE A 41 8.95 -13.55 -7.22
N THR A 42 8.52 -13.63 -8.49
CA THR A 42 8.43 -12.47 -9.38
C THR A 42 7.26 -11.56 -9.05
N ASN A 43 6.19 -12.10 -8.45
CA ASN A 43 4.99 -11.36 -8.10
C ASN A 43 4.54 -11.65 -6.66
N ILE A 44 4.40 -10.58 -5.89
CA ILE A 44 4.11 -10.64 -4.46
C ILE A 44 2.86 -9.80 -4.15
N ILE A 45 1.93 -10.36 -3.40
CA ILE A 45 0.76 -9.65 -2.90
C ILE A 45 0.94 -9.48 -1.39
N ILE A 46 0.93 -8.25 -0.91
CA ILE A 46 1.13 -7.91 0.50
C ILE A 46 -0.22 -7.55 1.10
N ALA A 47 -0.80 -8.47 1.85
CA ALA A 47 -2.09 -8.36 2.54
C ALA A 47 -1.89 -8.31 4.06
N ILE A 48 -1.03 -7.39 4.52
CA ILE A 48 -0.66 -7.23 5.93
C ILE A 48 -1.34 -6.00 6.50
N GLU A 49 -2.22 -6.21 7.48
CA GLU A 49 -2.97 -5.13 8.11
C GLU A 49 -2.10 -4.33 9.09
N HIS A 50 -1.23 -4.99 9.84
CA HIS A 50 -0.37 -4.33 10.81
C HIS A 50 0.69 -3.44 10.12
N ASP A 51 0.58 -2.12 10.33
CA ASP A 51 1.40 -1.10 9.65
C ASP A 51 2.92 -1.35 9.78
N SER A 52 3.42 -1.63 10.98
CA SER A 52 4.85 -1.83 11.23
C SER A 52 5.39 -3.05 10.50
N LEU A 53 4.63 -4.15 10.53
CA LEU A 53 5.00 -5.43 9.91
C LEU A 53 4.96 -5.32 8.38
N ARG A 54 3.90 -4.70 7.84
CA ARG A 54 3.80 -4.40 6.40
C ARG A 54 5.01 -3.59 5.93
N ASN A 55 5.40 -2.58 6.69
CA ASN A 55 6.55 -1.73 6.34
C ASN A 55 7.88 -2.49 6.40
N ASN A 56 8.06 -3.44 7.33
CA ASN A 56 9.25 -4.29 7.38
C ASN A 56 9.30 -5.23 6.16
N VAL A 57 8.17 -5.82 5.79
CA VAL A 57 8.03 -6.70 4.61
C VAL A 57 8.30 -5.94 3.30
N ILE A 58 7.71 -4.76 3.11
CA ILE A 58 7.98 -3.90 1.94
C ILE A 58 9.48 -3.60 1.84
N ARG A 59 10.14 -3.24 2.95
CA ARG A 59 11.60 -2.99 2.99
C ARG A 59 12.41 -4.23 2.62
N ALA A 60 11.98 -5.42 3.05
CA ALA A 60 12.65 -6.67 2.69
C ALA A 60 12.53 -6.98 1.19
N ILE A 61 11.33 -6.83 0.61
CA ILE A 61 11.04 -7.14 -0.80
C ILE A 61 11.62 -6.10 -1.76
N LYS A 62 11.69 -4.83 -1.35
CA LYS A 62 12.20 -3.76 -2.22
C LYS A 62 13.62 -4.06 -2.74
N LYS A 63 14.44 -4.80 -1.97
CA LYS A 63 15.78 -5.23 -2.37
C LYS A 63 15.79 -6.27 -3.49
N SER A 64 14.73 -7.08 -3.64
CA SER A 64 14.71 -8.22 -4.56
C SER A 64 14.21 -7.89 -5.98
N ARG A 65 13.93 -6.62 -6.31
CA ARG A 65 13.34 -6.17 -7.59
C ARG A 65 12.03 -6.89 -7.99
N SER A 66 11.36 -7.55 -7.04
CA SER A 66 10.08 -8.22 -7.28
C SER A 66 8.97 -7.20 -7.57
N ARG A 67 8.01 -7.57 -8.41
CA ARG A 67 6.76 -6.81 -8.57
C ARG A 67 5.88 -7.10 -7.37
N TYR A 68 5.33 -6.05 -6.76
CA TYR A 68 4.40 -6.25 -5.65
C TYR A 68 3.19 -5.33 -5.69
N ILE A 69 2.10 -5.87 -5.14
CA ILE A 69 0.83 -5.19 -4.93
C ILE A 69 0.60 -5.12 -3.42
N VAL A 70 0.33 -3.93 -2.89
CA VAL A 70 0.01 -3.73 -1.47
C VAL A 70 -1.48 -3.58 -1.30
N LEU A 71 -2.08 -4.46 -0.52
CA LEU A 71 -3.50 -4.42 -0.21
C LEU A 71 -3.73 -3.59 1.05
N LEU A 72 -4.62 -2.62 0.96
CA LEU A 72 -4.96 -1.70 2.03
C LEU A 72 -6.47 -1.70 2.28
N ASN A 73 -6.89 -1.88 3.54
CA ASN A 73 -8.30 -1.82 3.93
C ASN A 73 -8.89 -0.40 3.81
N VAL A 74 -8.04 0.62 3.62
CA VAL A 74 -8.47 2.02 3.44
C VAL A 74 -8.88 2.34 2.01
N ILE A 75 -8.51 1.51 1.02
CA ILE A 75 -8.89 1.70 -0.39
C ILE A 75 -10.25 1.06 -0.65
N GLU A 76 -11.10 1.76 -1.39
CA GLU A 76 -12.42 1.28 -1.80
C GLU A 76 -12.35 -0.06 -2.55
N SER A 77 -13.36 -0.91 -2.34
CA SER A 77 -13.45 -2.23 -2.99
C SER A 77 -13.36 -2.11 -4.51
N GLY A 78 -12.57 -2.97 -5.15
CA GLY A 78 -12.37 -2.95 -6.60
C GLY A 78 -11.58 -1.75 -7.15
N ARG A 79 -11.14 -0.81 -6.31
CA ARG A 79 -10.27 0.29 -6.70
C ARG A 79 -8.82 -0.05 -6.47
N TYR A 80 -7.96 0.57 -7.29
CA TYR A 80 -6.52 0.51 -7.16
C TYR A 80 -5.91 1.84 -7.58
N VAL A 81 -4.70 2.10 -7.11
CA VAL A 81 -3.90 3.23 -7.52
C VAL A 81 -2.46 2.76 -7.66
N LYS A 82 -1.82 3.08 -8.78
CA LYS A 82 -0.39 2.85 -8.94
C LYS A 82 0.35 4.14 -8.60
N ILE A 83 1.22 4.10 -7.60
CA ILE A 83 2.08 5.22 -7.23
C ILE A 83 3.50 4.76 -7.42
N ASP A 84 4.27 5.54 -8.16
CA ASP A 84 5.61 5.15 -8.59
C ASP A 84 5.56 3.77 -9.28
N ASN A 85 6.32 2.80 -8.77
CA ASN A 85 6.33 1.43 -9.28
C ASN A 85 5.63 0.45 -8.33
N ILE A 86 4.60 0.89 -7.61
CA ILE A 86 3.85 0.05 -6.66
C ILE A 86 2.36 0.22 -6.92
N ILE A 87 1.65 -0.89 -6.99
CA ILE A 87 0.19 -0.89 -7.06
C ILE A 87 -0.37 -1.05 -5.65
N TYR A 88 -1.20 -0.11 -5.24
CA TYR A 88 -2.01 -0.19 -4.03
C TYR A 88 -3.43 -0.57 -4.43
N SER A 89 -4.00 -1.59 -3.80
CA SER A 89 -5.35 -2.07 -4.07
C SER A 89 -6.11 -2.30 -2.78
N SER A 90 -7.43 -2.52 -2.86
CA SER A 90 -8.23 -2.83 -1.68
C SER A 90 -7.86 -4.19 -1.09
N LEU A 91 -7.85 -4.29 0.25
CA LEU A 91 -7.84 -5.58 0.94
C LEU A 91 -9.13 -6.39 0.72
N ARG A 92 -10.21 -5.70 0.30
CA ARG A 92 -11.44 -6.32 -0.17
C ARG A 92 -11.32 -6.57 -1.67
N PHE A 93 -10.47 -7.53 -2.04
CA PHE A 93 -10.18 -7.84 -3.43
C PHE A 93 -10.94 -9.09 -3.89
N ASN A 94 -11.18 -9.14 -5.20
CA ASN A 94 -11.52 -10.36 -5.91
C ASN A 94 -10.27 -10.83 -6.68
N LEU A 95 -10.13 -12.15 -6.87
CA LEU A 95 -8.96 -12.72 -7.53
C LEU A 95 -8.78 -12.23 -8.98
N GLN A 96 -9.88 -12.07 -9.73
CA GLN A 96 -9.83 -11.62 -11.13
C GLN A 96 -9.21 -10.23 -11.32
N PRO A 97 -9.69 -9.15 -10.64
CA PRO A 97 -9.01 -7.85 -10.68
C PRO A 97 -7.55 -7.89 -10.26
N LEU A 98 -7.21 -8.72 -9.27
CA LEU A 98 -5.84 -8.83 -8.80
C LEU A 98 -4.94 -9.50 -9.85
N GLN A 99 -5.42 -10.55 -10.52
CA GLN A 99 -4.74 -11.18 -11.65
C GLN A 99 -4.50 -10.18 -12.79
N TYR A 100 -5.52 -9.39 -13.15
CA TYR A 100 -5.38 -8.33 -14.14
C TYR A 100 -4.27 -7.34 -13.76
N LEU A 101 -4.25 -6.84 -12.52
CA LEU A 101 -3.21 -5.90 -12.07
C LEU A 101 -1.80 -6.49 -12.12
N MET A 102 -1.68 -7.80 -11.94
CA MET A 102 -0.41 -8.51 -12.00
C MET A 102 0.05 -8.73 -13.45
N GLU A 103 -0.86 -9.11 -14.35
CA GLU A 103 -0.57 -9.32 -15.77
C GLU A 103 -0.22 -8.00 -16.47
N PHE A 104 -0.97 -6.94 -16.18
CA PHE A 104 -0.83 -5.63 -16.81
C PHE A 104 -0.02 -4.64 -15.96
N TYR A 105 0.80 -5.13 -15.03
CA TYR A 105 1.51 -4.32 -14.03
C TYR A 105 2.21 -3.07 -14.61
N HIS A 106 2.86 -3.22 -15.76
CA HIS A 106 3.60 -2.14 -16.43
C HIS A 106 2.70 -1.16 -17.18
N SER A 107 1.58 -1.61 -17.73
CA SER A 107 0.63 -0.77 -18.47
C SER A 107 -0.38 -0.05 -17.58
N VAL A 108 -0.52 -0.45 -16.30
CA VAL A 108 -1.34 0.29 -15.33
C VAL A 108 -0.87 1.75 -15.23
N ARG A 109 -1.82 2.68 -15.37
CA ARG A 109 -1.60 4.12 -15.30
C ARG A 109 -1.05 4.54 -13.94
N GLN A 110 0.13 5.17 -13.96
CA GLN A 110 0.74 5.74 -12.77
C GLN A 110 0.06 7.05 -12.37
N HIS A 111 -0.19 7.17 -11.07
CA HIS A 111 -0.62 8.39 -10.40
C HIS A 111 0.57 8.97 -9.64
N THR A 112 0.69 10.29 -9.67
CA THR A 112 1.76 11.01 -8.96
C THR A 112 1.15 12.02 -8.00
N PHE A 113 1.74 12.09 -6.81
CA PHE A 113 1.53 13.23 -5.94
C PHE A 113 2.47 14.36 -6.35
N THR A 114 1.92 15.56 -6.44
CA THR A 114 2.70 16.78 -6.52
C THR A 114 3.57 16.91 -5.27
N ARG A 115 4.65 17.69 -5.37
CA ARG A 115 5.51 17.98 -4.21
C ARG A 115 4.71 18.50 -3.01
N ARG A 116 3.74 19.38 -3.25
CA ARG A 116 2.87 19.94 -2.21
C ARG A 116 1.94 18.91 -1.59
N GLU A 117 1.37 18.00 -2.37
CA GLU A 117 0.57 16.90 -1.83
C GLU A 117 1.43 15.97 -0.95
N TYR A 118 2.68 15.69 -1.33
CA TYR A 118 3.61 14.94 -0.48
C TYR A 118 3.94 15.68 0.83
N ASP A 119 4.17 16.99 0.77
CA ASP A 119 4.48 17.79 1.96
C ASP A 119 3.31 17.81 2.95
N VAL A 120 2.08 17.95 2.45
CA VAL A 120 0.86 17.82 3.26
C VAL A 120 0.73 16.40 3.81
N LEU A 121 0.95 15.38 2.97
CA LEU A 121 0.86 13.96 3.36
C LEU A 121 1.82 13.61 4.52
N LYS A 122 3.05 14.14 4.53
CA LYS A 122 4.01 13.92 5.63
C LYS A 122 3.48 14.41 6.98
N LEU A 123 2.70 15.48 6.95
CA LEU A 123 2.19 16.18 8.12
C LEU A 123 0.75 15.79 8.51
N VAL A 124 0.12 14.78 7.88
CA VAL A 124 -1.29 14.41 8.14
C VAL A 124 -1.61 13.99 9.57
N HIS A 125 -0.59 13.67 10.38
CA HIS A 125 -0.72 13.39 11.81
C HIS A 125 -1.07 14.65 12.63
N LEU A 126 -0.90 15.85 12.06
CA LEU A 126 -1.23 17.12 12.69
C LEU A 126 -2.61 17.61 12.25
N GLU A 127 -3.15 18.58 12.98
CA GLU A 127 -4.34 19.32 12.55
C GLU A 127 -4.06 20.28 11.39
N ASN A 128 -5.09 20.61 10.63
CA ASN A 128 -5.00 21.50 9.46
C ASN A 128 -4.35 22.85 9.81
N ASN A 129 -4.68 23.45 10.96
CA ASN A 129 -4.10 24.73 11.38
C ASN A 129 -2.57 24.64 11.56
N LYS A 130 -2.07 23.52 12.10
CA LYS A 130 -0.63 23.30 12.30
C LYS A 130 0.09 23.03 10.98
N ILE A 131 -0.55 22.29 10.06
CA ILE A 131 -0.02 22.06 8.71
C ILE A 131 0.03 23.37 7.92
N ALA A 132 -1.05 24.15 7.96
CA ALA A 132 -1.17 25.46 7.32
C ALA A 132 -0.02 26.39 7.73
N LYS A 133 0.24 26.50 9.04
CA LYS A 133 1.37 27.27 9.57
C LYS A 133 2.72 26.73 9.10
N ARG A 134 2.95 25.41 9.14
CA ARG A 134 4.24 24.81 8.74
C ARG A 134 4.54 24.90 7.25
N LEU A 135 3.52 24.90 6.40
CA LEU A 135 3.68 24.90 4.94
C LEU A 135 3.41 26.27 4.30
N ASN A 136 3.14 27.30 5.10
CA ASN A 136 2.70 28.63 4.66
C ASN A 136 1.48 28.55 3.72
N LEU A 137 0.46 27.81 4.14
CA LEU A 137 -0.81 27.63 3.43
C LEU A 137 -1.97 28.18 4.27
N SER A 138 -3.12 28.42 3.64
CA SER A 138 -4.36 28.66 4.39
C SER A 138 -4.93 27.34 4.94
N HIS A 139 -5.78 27.45 5.95
CA HIS A 139 -6.55 26.30 6.46
C HIS A 139 -7.38 25.64 5.33
N LYS A 140 -8.08 26.46 4.52
CA LYS A 140 -8.90 25.99 3.38
C LYS A 140 -8.06 25.26 2.34
N THR A 141 -6.89 25.80 2.00
CA THR A 141 -5.95 25.17 1.06
C THR A 141 -5.44 23.83 1.59
N THR A 142 -5.12 23.74 2.88
CA THR A 142 -4.71 22.50 3.53
C THR A 142 -5.80 21.42 3.47
N SER A 143 -7.05 21.79 3.77
CA SER A 143 -8.21 20.88 3.64
C SER A 143 -8.38 20.40 2.20
N THR A 144 -8.20 21.30 1.23
CA THR A 144 -8.29 20.98 -0.20
C THR A 144 -7.23 19.95 -0.61
N TYR A 145 -5.97 20.10 -0.15
CA TYR A 145 -4.94 19.10 -0.43
C TYR A 145 -5.25 17.74 0.20
N ARG A 146 -5.77 17.70 1.44
CA ARG A 146 -6.17 16.43 2.07
C ARG A 146 -7.25 15.71 1.26
N MET A 147 -8.27 16.45 0.80
CA MET A 147 -9.33 15.90 -0.04
C MET A 147 -8.79 15.35 -1.37
N LYS A 148 -7.93 16.11 -2.06
CA LYS A 148 -7.28 15.64 -3.30
C LYS A 148 -6.46 14.37 -3.09
N ILE A 149 -5.74 14.26 -1.97
CA ILE A 149 -4.97 13.06 -1.64
C ILE A 149 -5.92 11.86 -1.43
N GLN A 150 -7.02 12.06 -0.71
CA GLN A 150 -8.03 11.02 -0.47
C GLN A 150 -8.65 10.52 -1.78
N GLU A 151 -9.00 11.44 -2.68
CA GLU A 151 -9.56 11.14 -4.00
C GLU A 151 -8.58 10.36 -4.86
N LYS A 152 -7.31 10.79 -4.93
CA LYS A 152 -6.25 10.10 -5.67
C LYS A 152 -5.99 8.67 -5.16
N MET A 153 -6.16 8.45 -3.86
CA MET A 153 -5.97 7.15 -3.24
C MET A 153 -7.22 6.26 -3.26
N HIS A 154 -8.34 6.75 -3.80
CA HIS A 154 -9.64 6.08 -3.72
C HIS A 154 -9.97 5.61 -2.31
N MET A 155 -9.79 6.50 -1.33
CA MET A 155 -9.97 6.16 0.09
C MET A 155 -11.45 6.03 0.45
N ARG A 156 -11.78 4.92 1.13
CA ARG A 156 -13.13 4.63 1.62
C ARG A 156 -13.59 5.61 2.70
N THR A 157 -12.66 6.12 3.52
CA THR A 157 -13.00 7.05 4.61
C THR A 157 -12.12 8.30 4.53
N LYS A 158 -12.71 9.45 4.87
CA LYS A 158 -12.01 10.74 4.88
C LYS A 158 -11.32 11.02 6.22
N ASN A 159 -11.13 10.01 7.08
CA ASN A 159 -10.64 10.20 8.44
C ASN A 159 -9.09 10.24 8.50
N GLN A 160 -8.58 10.82 9.59
CA GLN A 160 -7.15 11.02 9.78
C GLN A 160 -6.38 9.70 9.95
N LEU A 161 -7.00 8.67 10.53
CA LEU A 161 -6.39 7.35 10.68
C LEU A 161 -6.14 6.68 9.32
N ALA A 162 -7.10 6.79 8.40
CA ALA A 162 -6.97 6.27 7.05
C ALA A 162 -5.85 7.01 6.29
N MET A 163 -5.75 8.33 6.44
CA MET A 163 -4.64 9.13 5.90
C MET A 163 -3.30 8.72 6.50
N HIS A 164 -3.27 8.40 7.80
CA HIS A 164 -2.08 7.93 8.47
C HIS A 164 -1.60 6.58 7.93
N ARG A 165 -2.52 5.64 7.67
CA ARG A 165 -2.22 4.33 7.06
C ARG A 165 -1.69 4.47 5.62
N VAL A 166 -2.25 5.39 4.84
CA VAL A 166 -1.71 5.73 3.51
C VAL A 166 -0.31 6.32 3.64
N LYS A 167 -0.12 7.30 4.54
CA LYS A 167 1.20 7.89 4.81
C LYS A 167 2.22 6.82 5.17
N SER A 168 1.89 5.90 6.09
CA SER A 168 2.81 4.84 6.54
C SER A 168 3.20 3.94 5.37
N ALA A 169 2.23 3.54 4.53
CA ALA A 169 2.47 2.69 3.36
C ALA A 169 3.28 3.38 2.25
N LEU A 170 3.11 4.70 2.05
CA LEU A 170 3.80 5.46 1.00
C LEU A 170 5.19 5.95 1.42
N LEU A 171 5.36 6.42 2.66
CA LEU A 171 6.63 6.98 3.11
C LEU A 171 7.64 5.90 3.54
N ALA A 172 7.18 4.69 3.91
CA ALA A 172 8.06 3.54 4.09
C ALA A 172 8.85 3.20 2.81
N GLN A 173 8.45 3.72 1.64
CA GLN A 173 9.18 3.56 0.38
C GLN A 173 10.44 4.43 0.27
N LYS A 174 10.56 5.53 1.03
CA LYS A 174 11.65 6.54 0.83
C LYS A 174 12.86 6.37 1.75
N LEU A 175 12.90 5.28 2.51
CA LEU A 175 14.07 4.83 3.27
C LEU A 175 14.73 3.61 2.59
#